data_AF-A0A977NB82-F1
#
_entry.id   AF-A0A977NB82-F1
#
_cell.length_a   1.000
_cell.length_b   1.000
_cell.length_c   1.000
_cell.angle_alpha   90.00
_cell.angle_beta   90.00
_cell.angle_gamma   90.00
#
_symmetry.space_group_name_H-M   'P 1'
#
loop_
_entity.id
_entity.type
_entity.pdbx_description
1 polymer ?
#
loop_
_entity_poly.entity_id
_entity_poly.type
_entity_poly.pdbx_seq_one_letter_code
_entity_poly.pdbx_strand_id
1 'polypeptide(L)' 'MNNYYTCSFCGVSELDAKKLIAKGSKDEPAICSECVVSCVNILINYAAVIKPVKMNVTKGE' A
#
# COMPACT_ATOMS: atom_id res chain seq x y z
N MET A 1 26.77 0.17 4.63
CA MET A 1 25.99 0.58 3.44
C MET A 1 24.63 1.04 3.91
N ASN A 2 24.27 2.30 3.69
CA ASN A 2 22.91 2.75 3.95
C ASN A 2 22.02 2.14 2.86
N ASN A 3 21.18 1.17 3.23
CA ASN A 3 20.19 0.62 2.32
C ASN A 3 19.08 1.66 2.17
N TYR A 4 19.15 2.44 1.10
CA TYR A 4 18.07 3.34 0.72
C TYR A 4 16.98 2.50 0.07
N TYR A 5 15.83 2.44 0.72
CA TYR A 5 14.67 1.77 0.18
C TYR A 5 13.93 2.73 -0.75
N THR A 6 13.45 2.20 -1.87
CA THR A 6 12.70 2.95 -2.88
C THR A 6 11.29 2.39 -2.93
N CYS A 7 10.28 3.25 -2.98
CA CYS A 7 8.90 2.82 -3.16
C CYS A 7 8.75 2.12 -4.51
N SER A 8 8.33 0.86 -4.52
CA SER A 8 8.11 0.07 -5.73
C SER A 8 6.97 0.60 -6.61
N PHE A 9 6.14 1.50 -6.07
CA PHE A 9 4.94 2.02 -6.75
C PHE A 9 5.16 3.38 -7.40
N CYS A 10 5.91 4.29 -6.76
CA CYS A 10 6.16 5.64 -7.26
C CYS A 10 7.64 5.93 -7.55
N GLY A 11 8.55 5.01 -7.23
CA GLY A 11 9.99 5.15 -7.51
C GLY A 11 10.73 6.15 -6.61
N VAL A 12 10.06 6.77 -5.64
CA VAL A 12 10.68 7.75 -4.74
C VAL A 12 11.45 7.06 -3.62
N SER A 13 12.61 7.61 -3.27
CA SER A 13 13.49 7.12 -2.22
C SER A 13 13.05 7.60 -0.83
N GLU A 14 13.39 6.86 0.22
CA GLU A 14 13.14 7.29 1.62
C GLU A 14 13.89 8.59 2.00
N LEU A 15 14.93 8.97 1.24
CA LEU A 15 15.67 10.22 1.44
C LEU A 15 14.83 11.46 1.13
N ASP A 16 13.84 11.35 0.24
CA ASP A 16 12.98 12.46 -0.19
C ASP A 16 11.83 12.76 0.80
N ALA A 17 12.06 12.53 2.10
CA ALA A 17 11.12 12.75 3.21
C ALA A 17 9.80 11.93 3.12
N LYS A 18 9.70 10.94 2.23
CA LYS A 18 8.56 10.03 2.16
C LYS A 18 8.81 8.82 3.04
N LYS A 19 8.04 8.72 4.14
CA LYS A 19 8.10 7.59 5.06
C LYS A 19 7.66 6.32 4.33
N LEU A 20 8.57 5.36 4.18
CA LEU A 20 8.19 4.01 3.81
C LEU A 20 7.44 3.36 4.95
N ILE A 21 6.27 2.80 4.63
CA ILE A 21 5.38 2.12 5.57
C ILE A 21 5.74 0.63 5.64
N ALA A 22 6.10 0.05 4.49
CA ALA A 22 6.70 -1.27 4.42
C ALA A 22 8.03 -1.16 3.67
N LYS A 23 9.09 -1.61 4.33
CA LYS A 23 10.41 -1.82 3.73
C LYS A 23 10.46 -3.30 3.38
N GLY A 24 10.03 -3.63 2.16
CA GLY A 24 10.07 -5.01 1.70
C GLY A 24 11.47 -5.61 1.82
N SER A 25 11.55 -6.91 2.05
CA SER A 25 12.78 -7.69 1.90
C SER A 25 13.25 -7.74 0.44
N LYS A 26 14.30 -8.50 0.13
CA LYS A 26 14.92 -8.58 -1.20
C LYS A 26 13.95 -8.83 -2.36
N ASP A 27 12.86 -9.56 -2.10
CA ASP A 27 11.85 -9.96 -3.09
C ASP A 27 10.45 -9.39 -2.78
N GLU A 28 10.33 -8.55 -1.75
CA GLU A 28 9.04 -7.96 -1.36
C GLU A 28 8.96 -6.48 -1.78
N PRO A 29 7.81 -6.01 -2.26
CA PRO A 29 7.64 -4.61 -2.63
C PRO A 29 7.70 -3.70 -1.40
N ALA A 30 8.31 -2.54 -1.56
CA ALA A 30 8.28 -1.48 -0.57
C ALA A 30 7.25 -0.41 -0.96
N ILE A 31 6.52 0.15 0.01
CA ILE A 31 5.47 1.14 -0.24
C ILE A 31 5.61 2.35 0.68
N CYS A 32 5.46 3.56 0.12
CA CYS A 32 5.47 4.81 0.87
C CYS A 32 4.08 5.23 1.34
N SER A 33 4.04 6.13 2.33
CA SER A 33 2.80 6.63 2.92
C SER A 33 1.83 7.25 1.90
N GLU A 34 2.35 7.97 0.91
CA GLU A 34 1.50 8.57 -0.14
C GLU A 34 0.84 7.52 -1.03
N CYS A 35 1.59 6.49 -1.43
CA CYS A 35 1.02 5.40 -2.22
C CYS A 35 -0.06 4.65 -1.43
N VAL A 36 0.10 4.49 -0.11
CA VAL A 36 -0.95 3.93 0.75
C VAL A 36 -2.21 4.80 0.71
N VAL A 37 -2.07 6.13 0.87
CA VAL A 37 -3.22 7.05 0.79
C VAL A 37 -3.91 6.97 -0.57
N SER A 38 -3.17 6.93 -1.68
CA SER A 38 -3.73 6.77 -3.02
C SER A 38 -4.49 5.45 -3.17
N CYS A 39 -3.92 4.33 -2.70
CA CYS A 39 -4.58 3.03 -2.72
C CYS A 39 -5.89 3.05 -1.93
N VAL A 40 -5.88 3.60 -0.71
CA VAL A 40 -7.08 3.70 0.13
C VAL A 40 -8.16 4.54 -0.54
N ASN A 41 -7.81 5.68 -1.14
CA ASN A 41 -8.77 6.52 -1.88
C ASN A 41 -9.39 5.78 -3.07
N ILE A 42 -8.58 5.02 -3.83
CA ILE A 42 -9.08 4.21 -4.94
C ILE A 42 -10.04 3.14 -4.42
N LEU A 43 -9.71 2.45 -3.33
CA LEU A 43 -10.55 1.42 -2.73
C LEU A 43 -11.87 2.00 -2.19
N ILE A 44 -11.85 3.16 -1.54
CA ILE A 44 -13.06 3.87 -1.07
C ILE A 44 -13.93 4.25 -2.26
N ASN A 45 -13.35 4.84 -3.31
CA ASN A 45 -14.09 5.20 -4.50
C ASN A 45 -14.69 3.97 -5.19
N TYR A 46 -13.94 2.88 -5.27
CA TYR A 46 -14.43 1.62 -5.81
C TYR A 46 -15.59 1.08 -4.96
N ALA A 47 -15.46 1.05 -3.63
CA ALA A 47 -16.51 0.63 -2.72
C ALA A 47 -17.78 1.51 -2.80
N ALA A 48 -17.65 2.79 -3.14
CA ALA A 48 -18.79 3.69 -3.38
C ALA A 48 -19.52 3.40 -4.71
N VAL A 49 -18.81 2.86 -5.70
CA VAL A 49 -19.35 2.59 -7.05
C VAL A 49 -19.93 1.17 -7.15
N ILE A 50 -19.40 0.20 -6.40
CA ILE A 50 -19.91 -1.18 -6.40
C ILE A 50 -20.97 -1.32 -5.30
N LYS A 51 -22.17 -1.80 -5.66
CA LYS A 51 -23.19 -2.24 -4.67
C LYS A 51 -22.51 -3.18 -3.66
N PRO A 52 -22.77 -3.04 -2.35
CA PRO A 52 -22.09 -3.84 -1.33
C PRO A 52 -22.28 -5.34 -1.64
N VAL A 53 -21.18 -6.00 -2.04
CA VAL A 53 -21.12 -7.45 -2.05
C VAL A 53 -21.15 -7.86 -0.59
N LYS A 54 -22.20 -8.59 -0.18
CA LYS A 54 -22.22 -9.22 1.15
C LYS A 54 -21.08 -10.22 1.21
N MET A 55 -19.94 -9.80 1.76
CA MET A 55 -18.87 -10.72 2.16
C MET A 55 -19.38 -11.51 3.36
N ASN A 56 -19.83 -12.74 3.11
CA ASN A 56 -20.09 -13.69 4.19
C ASN A 56 -18.72 -14.13 4.75
N VAL A 57 -18.26 -13.47 5.80
CA VAL A 57 -17.11 -13.95 6.58
C VAL A 57 -17.57 -15.19 7.35
N THR A 58 -17.41 -16.37 6.76
CA THR A 58 -17.47 -17.62 7.51
C THR A 58 -16.27 -17.67 8.44
N LYS A 59 -16.53 -17.59 9.74
CA LYS A 59 -15.54 -17.80 10.80
C LYS A 59 -14.96 -19.22 10.59
N GLY A 60 -13.70 -19.30 10.19
CA GLY A 60 -12.98 -20.57 10.14
C GLY A 60 -12.84 -21.12 11.55
N GLU A 61 -13.37 -22.32 11.77
CA GLU A 61 -13.13 -23.16 12.94
C GLU A 61 -11.79 -23.90 12.81
#